data_AF-A0A7C9JBN9-F1
#
_entry.id   AF-A0A7C9JBN9-F1
#
_cell.length_a   1.000
_cell.length_b   1.000
_cell.length_c   1.000
_cell.angle_alpha   90.00
_cell.angle_beta   90.00
_cell.angle_gamma   90.00
#
_symmetry.space_group_name_H-M   'P 1'
#
loop_
_entity.id
_entity.type
_entity.pdbx_description
1 polymer ?
#
loop_
_entity_poly.entity_id
_entity_poly.type
_entity_poly.pdbx_seq_one_letter_code
_entity_poly.pdbx_strand_id
1 'polypeptide(L)' 'MVSTAVAAAIRARAGVARQALRAAYRNGDAHAVLLAEEEWDDVRRLARAHSVLLPGGDDPREAVEGDEVEA' A
#
# COMPACT_ATOMS: atom_id res chain seq x y z
N MET A 1 -7.64 -5.97 -22.18
CA MET A 1 -6.57 -6.82 -21.59
C MET A 1 -5.45 -5.89 -21.15
N VAL A 2 -5.11 -5.85 -19.85
CA VAL A 2 -4.01 -5.01 -19.36
C VAL A 2 -2.67 -5.62 -19.79
N SER A 3 -1.69 -4.79 -20.18
CA SER A 3 -0.36 -5.31 -20.51
C SER A 3 0.39 -5.73 -19.25
N THR A 4 1.33 -6.66 -19.40
CA THR A 4 2.23 -7.08 -18.32
C THR A 4 3.03 -5.92 -17.75
N ALA A 5 3.45 -4.98 -18.59
CA ALA A 5 4.16 -3.76 -18.18
C ALA A 5 3.29 -2.85 -17.30
N VAL A 6 2.02 -2.63 -17.66
CA VAL A 6 1.10 -1.81 -16.85
C VAL A 6 0.81 -2.51 -15.52
N ALA A 7 0.59 -3.82 -15.53
CA ALA A 7 0.38 -4.57 -14.30
C ALA A 7 1.61 -4.57 -13.36
N ALA A 8 2.84 -4.55 -13.92
CA ALA A 8 4.06 -4.40 -13.15
C ALA A 8 4.20 -3.00 -12.56
N ALA A 9 3.88 -1.95 -13.32
CA ALA A 9 3.92 -0.57 -12.84
C ALA A 9 2.91 -0.32 -11.70
N ILE A 10 1.69 -0.85 -11.82
CA ILE A 10 0.67 -0.77 -10.76
C ILE A 10 1.17 -1.44 -9.47
N ARG A 11 1.78 -2.63 -9.58
CA ARG A 11 2.34 -3.34 -8.42
C ARG A 11 3.53 -2.63 -7.81
N ALA A 12 4.41 -2.02 -8.61
CA ALA A 12 5.52 -1.23 -8.11
C ALA A 12 5.02 -0.01 -7.32
N ARG A 13 4.03 0.72 -7.86
CA ARG A 13 3.42 1.87 -7.18
C ARG A 13 2.74 1.46 -5.87
N ALA A 14 2.04 0.32 -5.86
CA ALA A 14 1.44 -0.25 -4.66
C ALA A 14 2.48 -0.54 -3.56
N GLY A 15 3.65 -1.07 -3.94
CA GLY A 15 4.75 -1.29 -3.01
C GLY A 15 5.25 0.00 -2.36
N VAL A 16 5.44 1.06 -3.15
CA VAL A 16 5.88 2.37 -2.66
C VAL A 16 4.83 3.01 -1.73
N ALA A 17 3.55 3.01 -2.14
CA ALA A 17 2.47 3.56 -1.34
C ALA A 17 2.36 2.85 0.03
N ARG A 18 2.47 1.51 0.04
CA ARG A 18 2.44 0.74 1.29
C ARG A 18 3.65 1.04 2.18
N GLN A 19 4.83 1.23 1.61
CA GLN A 19 6.03 1.58 2.37
C GLN A 19 5.91 2.97 2.99
N ALA A 20 5.40 3.95 2.23
CA ALA A 20 5.15 5.31 2.70
C ALA A 20 4.13 5.32 3.86
N LEU A 21 3.03 4.57 3.72
CA LEU A 21 2.02 4.48 4.77
C LEU A 21 2.55 3.87 6.07
N ARG A 22 3.33 2.78 5.98
CA ARG A 22 4.00 2.20 7.16
C ARG A 22 4.97 3.18 7.80
N ALA A 23 5.72 3.95 7.00
CA ALA A 23 6.64 4.95 7.53
C ALA A 23 5.89 6.09 8.22
N ALA A 24 4.79 6.57 7.65
CA ALA A 24 3.96 7.62 8.25
C ALA A 24 3.38 7.18 9.60
N TYR A 25 2.86 5.95 9.70
CA TYR A 25 2.39 5.39 10.97
C TYR A 25 3.51 5.30 12.02
N ARG A 26 4.69 4.78 11.67
CA ARG A 26 5.83 4.69 12.60
C ARG A 26 6.30 6.07 13.09
N ASN A 27 6.21 7.08 12.24
CA ASN A 27 6.63 8.45 12.58
C ASN A 27 5.58 9.22 13.39
N GLY A 28 4.36 8.67 13.54
CA GLY A 28 3.26 9.35 14.23
C GLY A 28 2.77 10.64 13.54
N ASP A 29 3.10 10.82 12.27
CA ASP A 29 2.74 12.02 11.51
C ASP A 29 1.34 11.83 10.90
N ALA A 30 0.33 12.37 11.57
CA ALA A 30 -1.07 12.25 11.16
C ALA A 30 -1.33 12.85 9.76
N HIS A 31 -0.61 13.92 9.38
CA HIS A 31 -0.79 14.51 8.06
C HIS A 31 -0.20 13.60 6.97
N ALA A 32 1.00 13.06 7.22
CA ALA A 32 1.62 12.09 6.31
C ALA A 32 0.80 10.79 6.20
N VAL A 33 0.15 10.36 7.28
CA VAL A 33 -0.76 9.20 7.26
C VAL A 33 -1.93 9.46 6.32
N LEU A 34 -2.60 10.61 6.43
CA LEU A 34 -3.73 10.94 5.55
C LEU A 34 -3.34 10.94 4.07
N LEU A 35 -2.20 11.55 3.72
CA LEU A 35 -1.71 11.57 2.34
C LEU A 35 -1.35 10.17 1.83
N ALA A 36 -0.73 9.34 2.68
CA ALA A 36 -0.36 7.99 2.31
C ALA A 36 -1.56 7.04 2.21
N GLU A 37 -2.61 7.24 3.02
CA GLU A 37 -3.89 6.53 2.90
C GLU A 37 -4.60 6.90 1.59
N GLU A 38 -4.65 8.19 1.22
CA GLU A 38 -5.23 8.65 -0.05
C GLU A 38 -4.51 8.03 -1.27
N GLU A 39 -3.18 8.05 -1.28
CA GLU A 39 -2.37 7.44 -2.35
C GLU A 39 -2.59 5.92 -2.42
N TRP A 40 -2.73 5.24 -1.26
CA TRP A 40 -3.03 3.81 -1.24
C TRP A 40 -4.40 3.49 -1.84
N ASP A 41 -5.41 4.29 -1.53
CA ASP A 41 -6.76 4.15 -2.08
C ASP A 41 -6.80 4.40 -3.59
N ASP A 42 -6.05 5.38 -4.09
CA ASP A 42 -5.89 5.63 -5.53
C ASP A 42 -5.28 4.44 -6.25
N VAL A 43 -4.22 3.83 -5.69
CA VAL A 43 -3.60 2.65 -6.27
C VAL A 43 -4.56 1.46 -6.27
N ARG A 44 -5.37 1.28 -5.20
CA ARG A 44 -6.41 0.23 -5.16
C ARG A 44 -7.49 0.46 -6.22
N ARG A 45 -7.95 1.70 -6.41
CA ARG A 45 -8.88 2.04 -7.50
C ARG A 45 -8.30 1.72 -8.86
N LEU A 46 -7.05 2.10 -9.11
CA LEU A 46 -6.35 1.84 -10.37
C LEU A 46 -6.18 0.33 -10.62
N ALA A 47 -5.78 -0.42 -9.61
CA ALA A 47 -5.63 -1.87 -9.70
C ALA A 47 -6.95 -2.56 -10.06
N ARG A 48 -8.07 -2.16 -9.42
CA ARG A 48 -9.41 -2.67 -9.75
C ARG A 48 -9.82 -2.36 -11.19
N ALA A 49 -9.62 -1.12 -11.64
CA ALA A 49 -9.94 -0.72 -13.01
C ALA A 49 -9.19 -1.55 -14.06
N HIS A 50 -7.99 -2.03 -13.73
CA HIS A 50 -7.15 -2.84 -14.60
C HIS A 50 -7.18 -4.35 -14.30
N SER A 51 -8.01 -4.80 -13.36
CA SER A 51 -8.07 -6.20 -12.89
C SER A 51 -6.70 -6.75 -12.45
N VAL A 52 -5.89 -5.91 -11.81
CA VAL A 52 -4.57 -6.27 -11.27
C VAL A 52 -4.69 -6.64 -9.81
N LEU A 53 -4.17 -7.81 -9.44
CA LEU A 53 -4.07 -8.24 -8.04
C LEU A 53 -2.87 -7.57 -7.37
N LEU A 54 -3.12 -6.88 -6.25
CA LEU A 54 -2.08 -6.28 -5.42
C LEU A 54 -1.58 -7.26 -4.35
N PRO A 55 -0.27 -7.30 -4.05
CA PRO A 55 0.28 -8.16 -3.01
C PRO A 55 0.04 -7.59 -1.59
N GLY A 56 -0.39 -8.48 -0.69
CA GLY A 56 -0.67 -8.19 0.73
C GLY A 56 -2.05 -7.55 0.91
N GLY A 57 -2.83 -8.07 1.85
CA GLY A 57 -4.23 -7.74 2.09
C GLY A 57 -4.54 -6.24 2.25
N ASP A 58 -5.83 -5.96 2.18
CA ASP A 58 -6.41 -4.61 2.13
C ASP A 58 -6.08 -3.72 3.34
N ASP A 59 -5.62 -4.31 4.46
CA ASP A 59 -5.30 -3.58 5.67
C ASP A 59 -3.77 -3.35 5.84
N PRO A 60 -3.30 -2.09 5.78
CA PRO A 60 -1.93 -1.74 6.10
C PRO A 60 -1.63 -1.74 7.61
N ARG A 61 -2.65 -1.76 8.48
CA ARG A 61 -2.52 -1.77 9.96
C ARG A 61 -2.19 -3.14 10.52
N GLU A 62 -2.56 -4.23 9.84
CA GLU A 62 -2.15 -5.59 10.24
C GLU A 62 -0.62 -5.80 10.22
N ALA A 63 0.11 -4.97 9.47
CA ALA A 63 1.54 -5.13 9.30
C ALA A 63 2.41 -4.42 10.35
N VAL A 64 1.82 -3.64 11.25
CA VAL A 64 2.53 -3.02 12.39
C VAL A 64 2.42 -3.84 13.68
N GLU A 65 1.53 -4.84 13.72
CA GLU A 65 1.30 -5.67 14.91
C GLU A 65 2.24 -6.90 14.99
N GLY A 66 3.06 -7.15 13.96
CA GLY A 66 3.91 -8.33 13.85
C GLY A 66 5.36 -8.18 14.35
N ASP A 67 5.73 -7.05 14.96
CA ASP A 67 7.13 -6.77 15.38
C ASP A 67 7.35 -6.85 16.90
N GLU A 68 6.33 -7.26 17.68
CA GLU A 68 6.45 -7.46 19.13
C GLU A 68 5.98 -8.86 19.56
N VAL A 69 6.77 -9.90 19.25
CA VAL A 69 6.92 -11.07 20.15
C VAL A 69 8.13 -11.91 19.73
N GLU A 70 9.26 -11.69 20.40
CA GLU A 70 10.07 -12.81 20.90
C GLU A 70 10.65 -12.41 22.26
N ALA A 71 10.33 -13.25 23.25
CA ALA A 71 10.70 -13.13 24.67
C ALA A 71 12.00 -13.89 24.97
#